data_AF-A0A0F9BL65-F1
#
_entry.id   AF-A0A0F9BL65-F1
#
_cell.length_a   1.000
_cell.length_b   1.000
_cell.length_c   1.000
_cell.angle_alpha   90.00
_cell.angle_beta   90.00
_cell.angle_gamma   90.00
#
_symmetry.space_group_name_H-M   'P 1'
#
loop_
_entity.id
_entity.type
_entity.pdbx_description
1 polymer ?
#
loop_
_entity_poly.entity_id
_entity_poly.type
_entity_poly.pdbx_seq_one_letter_code
_entity_poly.pdbx_strand_id
1 'polypeptide(L)' 'MAKTKRILKSVGRELKKNPPKILAKTRRKRGKAAAERQRVAILLSKARKRGARIKRKR' A
#
# COMPACT_ATOMS: atom_id res chain seq x y z
N MET A 1 -15.52 -8.72 8.49
CA MET A 1 -14.66 -7.70 7.80
C MET A 1 -13.70 -6.92 8.71
N ALA A 2 -13.84 -6.96 10.05
CA ALA A 2 -13.01 -6.17 10.98
C ALA A 2 -11.50 -6.46 10.89
N LYS A 3 -11.09 -7.72 10.70
CA LYS A 3 -9.68 -8.12 10.60
C LYS A 3 -8.96 -7.47 9.41
N THR A 4 -9.56 -7.52 8.22
CA THR A 4 -9.02 -6.86 7.01
C THR A 4 -8.88 -5.35 7.19
N LYS A 5 -9.88 -4.68 7.78
CA LYS A 5 -9.83 -3.23 8.06
C LYS A 5 -8.69 -2.87 9.01
N ARG A 6 -8.48 -3.67 10.08
CA ARG A 6 -7.36 -3.48 11.02
C ARG A 6 -6.00 -3.66 10.33
N ILE A 7 -5.85 -4.71 9.52
CA ILE A 7 -4.61 -4.98 8.78
C ILE A 7 -4.30 -3.83 7.82
N LEU A 8 -5.29 -3.37 7.03
CA LEU A 8 -5.11 -2.24 6.11
C LEU A 8 -4.71 -0.96 6.85
N LYS A 9 -5.35 -0.65 7.99
CA LYS A 9 -5.00 0.52 8.81
C LYS A 9 -3.58 0.42 9.38
N SER A 10 -3.17 -0.76 9.84
CA SER A 10 -1.82 -1.04 10.35
C SER A 10 -0.76 -0.85 9.27
N VAL A 11 -0.91 -1.53 8.11
CA VAL A 11 0.01 -1.40 6.97
C VAL A 11 0.03 0.04 6.45
N GLY A 12 -1.11 0.73 6.40
CA GLY A 12 -1.20 2.12 5.98
C GLY A 12 -0.40 3.07 6.88
N ARG A 13 -0.45 2.86 8.20
CA ARG A 13 0.36 3.60 9.18
C ARG A 13 1.84 3.31 9.00
N GLU A 14 2.22 2.05 8.81
CA GLU A 14 3.60 1.65 8.54
C GLU A 14 4.16 2.35 7.30
N LEU A 15 3.42 2.35 6.19
CA LEU A 15 3.82 3.04 4.96
C LEU A 15 3.84 4.57 5.08
N LYS A 16 3.14 5.16 6.06
CA LYS A 16 3.19 6.60 6.35
C LYS A 16 4.44 6.95 7.17
N LYS A 17 4.79 6.13 8.17
CA LYS A 17 5.99 6.33 9.00
C LYS A 17 7.27 6.02 8.22
N ASN A 18 7.29 4.88 7.52
CA ASN A 18 8.45 4.39 6.78
C ASN A 18 8.08 4.19 5.29
N PRO A 19 7.98 5.29 4.52
CA PRO A 19 7.68 5.20 3.10
C PRO A 19 8.85 4.53 2.34
N PRO A 20 8.57 3.54 1.47
CA PRO A 20 9.60 2.91 0.64
C PRO A 20 10.33 3.92 -0.27
N LYS A 21 11.67 3.84 -0.36
CA LYS A 21 12.49 4.70 -1.24
C LYS A 21 12.01 4.72 -2.70
N ILE A 22 11.42 3.60 -3.17
CA ILE A 22 10.86 3.52 -4.52
C ILE A 22 9.71 4.50 -4.76
N LEU A 23 8.90 4.83 -3.75
CA LEU A 23 7.81 5.82 -3.90
C LEU A 23 8.36 7.22 -4.16
N ALA A 24 9.47 7.59 -3.51
CA ALA A 24 10.14 8.85 -3.77
C ALA A 24 10.72 8.89 -5.18
N LYS A 25 11.35 7.80 -5.63
CA LYS A 25 11.87 7.67 -7.00
C LYS A 25 10.75 7.77 -8.04
N THR A 26 9.64 7.06 -7.83
CA THR A 26 8.47 7.11 -8.72
C THR A 26 7.84 8.48 -8.75
N ARG A 27 7.71 9.15 -7.60
CA ARG A 27 7.18 10.52 -7.54
C ARG A 27 8.02 11.50 -8.34
N ARG A 28 9.36 11.41 -8.22
CA ARG A 28 10.29 12.26 -8.98
C ARG A 28 10.23 12.00 -10.49
N LYS A 29 10.12 10.74 -10.92
CA LYS A 29 10.18 10.37 -12.35
C LYS A 29 8.83 10.35 -13.07
N ARG A 30 7.74 10.03 -12.37
CA ARG A 30 6.41 9.73 -12.95
C ARG A 30 5.27 10.53 -12.29
N GLY A 31 5.61 11.42 -11.35
CA GLY A 31 4.65 12.28 -10.68
C GLY A 31 3.88 11.62 -9.52
N LYS A 32 3.05 12.45 -8.87
CA LYS A 32 2.30 12.10 -7.66
C LYS A 32 1.32 10.96 -7.88
N ALA A 33 0.55 11.01 -8.98
CA ALA A 33 -0.48 10.00 -9.28
C ALA A 33 0.11 8.58 -9.43
N ALA A 34 1.24 8.45 -10.13
CA ALA A 34 1.93 7.16 -10.27
C ALA A 34 2.45 6.63 -8.92
N ALA A 35 2.99 7.51 -8.09
CA ALA A 35 3.46 7.14 -6.75
C ALA A 35 2.30 6.70 -5.83
N GLU A 36 1.14 7.33 -5.93
CA GLU A 36 -0.06 6.95 -5.16
C GLU A 36 -0.60 5.59 -5.58
N ARG A 37 -0.71 5.31 -6.90
CA ARG A 37 -1.09 3.97 -7.39
C ARG A 37 -0.12 2.89 -6.90
N GLN A 38 1.18 3.18 -6.94
CA GLN A 38 2.20 2.25 -6.43
C GLN A 38 2.08 2.05 -4.91
N ARG A 39 1.81 3.11 -4.14
CA ARG A 39 1.58 3.02 -2.70
C ARG A 39 0.38 2.12 -2.37
N VAL A 40 -0.71 2.26 -3.10
CA VAL A 40 -1.91 1.40 -2.95
C VAL A 40 -1.56 -0.05 -3.28
N ALA A 41 -0.83 -0.31 -4.37
CA ALA A 41 -0.42 -1.67 -4.73
C ALA A 41 0.44 -2.32 -3.63
N ILE A 42 1.40 -1.58 -3.06
CA ILE A 42 2.25 -2.05 -1.95
C ILE A 42 1.41 -2.33 -0.69
N LEU A 43 0.50 -1.40 -0.34
CA LEU A 43 -0.43 -1.57 0.78
C LEU A 43 -1.23 -2.87 0.65
N LEU A 44 -1.86 -3.09 -0.50
CA LEU A 44 -2.68 -4.27 -0.75
C LEU A 44 -1.85 -5.55 -0.73
N SER A 45 -0.64 -5.53 -1.30
CA SER A 45 0.28 -6.68 -1.30
C SER A 45 0.70 -7.05 0.13
N LYS A 46 1.17 -6.09 0.93
CA LYS A 46 1.54 -6.32 2.34
C LYS A 46 0.33 -6.78 3.17
N ALA A 47 -0.84 -6.19 2.95
CA ALA A 47 -2.06 -6.57 3.67
C ALA A 47 -2.44 -8.02 3.38
N ARG A 48 -2.38 -8.47 2.12
CA ARG A 48 -2.64 -9.87 1.76
C ARG A 48 -1.67 -10.84 2.44
N LYS A 49 -0.37 -10.50 2.46
CA LYS A 49 0.64 -11.29 3.19
C LYS A 49 0.34 -11.41 4.69
N ARG A 50 -0.30 -10.41 5.29
CA ARG A 50 -0.77 -10.42 6.69
C ARG A 50 -2.15 -11.09 6.88
N GLY A 51 -2.69 -11.76 5.86
CA GLY A 51 -3.95 -12.49 5.95
C GLY A 51 -5.21 -11.66 5.65
N ALA A 52 -5.07 -10.46 5.07
CA ALA A 52 -6.23 -9.72 4.59
C ALA A 52 -6.83 -10.39 3.35
N ARG A 53 -8.09 -10.85 3.47
CA ARG A 53 -8.86 -11.39 2.33
C ARG A 53 -9.35 -10.25 1.44
N ILE A 54 -8.53 -9.83 0.48
CA ILE A 54 -8.83 -8.78 -0.50
C ILE A 54 -8.84 -9.40 -1.89
N LYS A 55 -10.04 -9.50 -2.50
CA LYS A 55 -10.20 -9.99 -3.87
C LYS A 55 -9.40 -9.08 -4.83
N ARG A 56 -8.67 -9.69 -5.76
CA ARG A 56 -8.03 -8.98 -6.86
C ARG A 56 -9.13 -8.77 -7.91
N LYS A 57 -9.54 -7.53 -8.18
CA LYS A 57 -10.30 -7.25 -9.40
C LYS A 57 -9.33 -7.50 -10.56
N ARG A 58 -9.66 -8.47 -11.41
CA ARG A 58 -9.01 -8.66 -12.71
C ARG A 58 -9.54 -7.60 -13.66
#